data_AF-A0A935ZGK8-F1
#
_entry.id   AF-A0A935ZGK8-F1
#
_cell.length_a   1.000
_cell.length_b   1.000
_cell.length_c   1.000
_cell.angle_alpha   90.00
_cell.angle_beta   90.00
_cell.angle_gamma   90.00
#
_symmetry.space_group_name_H-M   'P 1'
#
loop_
_entity.id
_entity.type
_entity.pdbx_description
1 polymer ?
#
loop_
_entity_poly.entity_id
_entity_poly.type
_entity_poly.pdbx_seq_one_letter_code
_entity_poly.pdbx_strand_id
1 'polypeptide(L)'
;MRLPKILGAACAISGLLVAFGASAGGENYSVAAGGGKVTVTPKGAWHINKDFPWKLKCGGTTLDKSKFSLSETSASVSGGSGACELKGALCSGDKCEPFSANVSL
;
A
#
# COMPACT_ATOMS: atom_id res chain seq x y z
N MET A 1 28.01 -46.84 -10.45
CA MET A 1 26.57 -46.63 -10.16
C MET A 1 26.28 -45.15 -10.39
N ARG A 2 25.75 -44.77 -11.57
CA ARG A 2 24.36 -44.38 -11.83
C ARG A 2 23.78 -43.36 -10.82
N LEU A 3 23.75 -42.08 -11.25
CA LEU A 3 22.73 -41.09 -10.86
C LEU A 3 21.32 -41.66 -11.19
N PRO A 4 20.19 -41.20 -10.60
CA PRO A 4 19.84 -39.78 -10.41
C PRO A 4 19.05 -39.53 -9.08
N LYS A 5 18.37 -38.42 -8.75
CA LYS A 5 17.49 -37.55 -9.54
C LYS A 5 16.91 -36.44 -8.61
N ILE A 6 16.62 -35.27 -9.21
CA ILE A 6 15.62 -34.22 -8.90
C ILE A 6 15.66 -33.44 -7.57
N LEU A 7 15.99 -32.15 -7.57
CA LEU A 7 15.23 -30.97 -8.06
C LEU A 7 14.24 -30.46 -7.01
N GLY A 8 14.77 -29.79 -5.98
CA GLY A 8 13.99 -28.89 -5.13
C GLY A 8 13.96 -27.50 -5.78
N ALA A 9 12.86 -27.17 -6.43
CA ALA A 9 12.63 -25.87 -7.04
C ALA A 9 12.66 -24.78 -5.95
N ALA A 10 13.74 -24.00 -5.92
CA ALA A 10 13.76 -22.74 -5.21
C ALA A 10 12.79 -21.79 -5.91
N CYS A 11 11.64 -21.51 -5.29
CA CYS A 11 10.81 -20.36 -5.61
C CYS A 11 11.63 -19.09 -5.31
N ALA A 12 12.51 -18.74 -6.26
CA ALA A 12 13.10 -17.43 -6.33
C ALA A 12 11.98 -16.45 -6.72
N ILE A 13 11.27 -15.96 -5.71
CA ILE A 13 10.45 -14.76 -5.85
C ILE A 13 11.48 -13.65 -6.10
N SER A 14 11.77 -13.40 -7.38
CA SER A 14 12.47 -12.20 -7.82
C SER A 14 11.65 -11.00 -7.38
N GLY A 15 11.90 -10.55 -6.15
CA GLY A 15 11.49 -9.26 -5.66
C GLY A 15 12.21 -8.23 -6.50
N LEU A 16 11.54 -7.76 -7.55
CA LEU A 16 11.87 -6.52 -8.22
C LEU A 16 11.93 -5.46 -7.12
N LEU A 17 13.15 -5.08 -6.72
CA LEU A 17 13.40 -3.92 -5.88
C LEU A 17 13.06 -2.68 -6.72
N VAL A 18 11.77 -2.37 -6.82
CA VAL A 18 11.32 -1.05 -7.21
C VAL A 18 11.81 -0.14 -6.10
N ALA A 19 12.75 0.74 -6.42
CA ALA A 19 13.24 1.77 -5.51
C ALA A 19 12.02 2.49 -4.90
N PHE A 20 11.72 2.19 -3.65
CA PHE A 20 10.59 2.75 -2.95
C PHE A 20 10.88 4.24 -2.75
N GLY A 21 10.07 5.10 -3.37
CA GLY A 21 10.00 6.50 -2.99
C GLY A 21 9.71 6.60 -1.49
N ALA A 22 10.23 7.65 -0.86
CA ALA A 22 10.17 7.89 0.59
C ALA A 22 8.89 7.33 1.23
N SER A 23 9.06 6.34 2.10
CA SER A 23 7.96 5.71 2.81
C SER A 23 7.44 6.66 3.89
N ALA A 24 6.31 7.32 3.61
CA ALA A 24 5.52 7.93 4.67
C ALA A 24 4.88 6.79 5.49
N GLY A 25 5.21 6.68 6.76
CA GLY A 25 4.68 5.63 7.63
C GLY A 25 4.23 6.20 8.97
N GLY A 26 3.10 5.71 9.47
CA GLY A 26 2.66 5.95 10.84
C GLY A 26 3.02 4.78 11.75
N GLU A 27 2.71 4.91 13.04
CA GLU A 27 2.85 3.83 14.01
C GLU A 27 2.06 2.58 13.58
N ASN A 28 0.85 2.80 13.06
CA ASN A 28 -0.13 1.75 12.76
C ASN A 28 -0.15 1.28 11.29
N TYR A 29 0.69 1.85 10.42
CA TYR A 29 0.72 1.53 8.98
C TYR A 29 2.04 1.88 8.31
N SER A 30 2.24 1.35 7.11
CA SER A 30 3.26 1.79 6.16
C SER A 30 2.63 2.22 4.85
N VAL A 31 3.15 3.27 4.22
CA VAL A 31 2.80 3.64 2.83
C VAL A 31 4.01 3.42 1.94
N ALA A 32 3.81 2.67 0.86
CA ALA A 32 4.74 2.55 -0.24
C ALA A 32 4.20 3.33 -1.45
N ALA A 33 5.03 4.20 -2.01
CA ALA A 33 4.69 5.00 -3.18
C ALA A 33 5.81 4.87 -4.23
N GLY A 34 5.43 4.63 -5.47
CA GLY A 34 6.35 4.53 -6.60
C GLY A 34 5.71 3.95 -7.84
N GLY A 35 6.23 4.29 -9.02
CA GLY A 35 5.72 3.79 -10.30
C GLY A 35 4.26 4.16 -10.54
N GLY A 36 3.80 5.32 -10.05
CA GLY A 36 2.41 5.75 -10.16
C GLY A 36 1.41 4.96 -9.30
N LYS A 37 1.88 4.19 -8.30
CA LYS A 37 1.03 3.44 -7.37
C LYS A 37 1.33 3.78 -5.92
N VAL A 38 0.26 3.92 -5.13
CA VAL A 38 0.31 4.01 -3.67
C VAL A 38 -0.26 2.74 -3.07
N THR A 39 0.40 2.17 -2.07
CA THR A 39 -0.08 1.03 -1.28
C THR A 39 0.06 1.33 0.20
N VAL A 40 -1.01 1.18 0.96
CA VAL A 40 -1.05 1.27 2.41
C VAL A 40 -1.19 -0.12 2.99
N THR A 41 -0.34 -0.46 3.94
CA THR A 41 -0.35 -1.73 4.67
C THR A 41 -0.50 -1.44 6.17
N PRO A 42 -1.60 -1.85 6.81
CA PRO A 42 -1.76 -1.79 8.26
C PRO A 42 -0.71 -2.64 9.00
N LYS A 43 -0.41 -2.29 10.25
CA LYS A 43 0.49 -3.02 11.15
C LYS A 43 -0.27 -3.55 12.36
N GLY A 44 0.23 -4.64 12.96
CA GLY A 44 -0.32 -5.19 14.21
C GLY A 44 -1.79 -5.62 14.04
N ALA A 45 -2.64 -5.21 14.98
CA ALA A 45 -4.07 -5.54 14.99
C ALA A 45 -4.94 -4.59 14.13
N TRP A 46 -4.32 -3.65 13.42
CA TRP A 46 -5.04 -2.68 12.59
C TRP A 46 -5.41 -3.28 11.24
N HIS A 47 -6.55 -2.86 10.70
CA HIS A 47 -7.01 -3.17 9.35
C HIS A 47 -7.51 -1.91 8.64
N ILE A 48 -7.63 -1.96 7.32
CA ILE A 48 -8.15 -0.87 6.50
C ILE A 48 -9.63 -0.61 6.83
N ASN A 49 -9.96 0.65 7.16
CA ASN A 49 -11.35 1.07 7.25
C ASN A 49 -11.95 1.19 5.84
N LYS A 50 -12.73 0.18 5.44
CA LYS A 50 -13.37 0.13 4.13
C LYS A 50 -14.52 1.13 3.96
N ASP A 51 -15.05 1.69 5.03
CA ASP A 51 -16.17 2.64 4.98
C ASP A 51 -15.69 4.08 4.83
N PHE A 52 -14.47 4.38 5.28
CA PHE A 52 -13.87 5.71 5.19
C PHE A 52 -13.82 6.26 3.75
N PRO A 53 -14.03 7.58 3.54
CA PRO A 53 -13.91 8.21 2.22
C PRO A 53 -12.44 8.37 1.80
N TRP A 54 -11.79 7.27 1.42
CA TRP A 54 -10.41 7.24 0.93
C TRP A 54 -10.20 8.21 -0.23
N LYS A 55 -9.04 8.89 -0.24
CA LYS A 55 -8.72 9.90 -1.25
C LYS A 55 -7.22 10.01 -1.47
N LEU A 56 -6.81 10.15 -2.73
CA LEU A 56 -5.46 10.56 -3.11
C LEU A 56 -5.56 11.83 -3.96
N LYS A 57 -4.88 12.90 -3.57
CA LYS A 57 -4.83 14.15 -4.32
C LYS A 57 -3.41 14.42 -4.80
N CYS A 58 -3.18 14.39 -6.10
CA CYS A 58 -1.90 14.68 -6.74
C CYS A 58 -2.04 15.95 -7.57
N GLY A 59 -1.54 17.08 -7.08
CA GLY A 59 -1.75 18.38 -7.73
C GLY A 59 -3.23 18.68 -8.01
N GLY A 60 -3.60 18.74 -9.29
CA GLY A 60 -4.98 18.96 -9.76
C GLY A 60 -5.85 17.70 -9.88
N THR A 61 -5.26 16.51 -9.78
CA THR A 61 -5.99 15.24 -9.92
C THR A 61 -6.42 14.72 -8.54
N THR A 62 -7.69 14.33 -8.42
CA THR A 62 -8.22 13.66 -7.24
C THR A 62 -8.72 12.28 -7.62
N LEU A 63 -8.22 11.25 -6.95
CA LEU A 63 -8.72 9.88 -6.99
C LEU A 63 -9.50 9.64 -5.70
N ASP A 64 -10.80 9.40 -5.83
CA ASP A 64 -11.69 9.07 -4.71
C ASP A 64 -11.68 7.56 -4.40
N LYS A 65 -12.37 7.18 -3.33
CA LYS A 65 -12.49 5.80 -2.83
C LYS A 65 -12.84 4.78 -3.92
N SER A 66 -13.62 5.15 -4.92
CA SER A 66 -14.02 4.25 -6.03
C SER A 66 -12.84 3.83 -6.91
N LYS A 67 -11.71 4.54 -6.83
CA LYS A 67 -10.45 4.20 -7.51
C LYS A 67 -9.52 3.35 -6.66
N PHE A 68 -9.84 3.16 -5.38
CA PHE A 68 -9.04 2.34 -4.47
C PHE A 68 -9.48 0.88 -4.52
N SER A 69 -8.50 -0.01 -4.55
CA SER A 69 -8.70 -1.42 -4.20
C SER A 69 -8.48 -1.57 -2.70
N LEU A 70 -9.57 -1.84 -1.96
CA LEU A 70 -9.58 -1.93 -0.50
C LEU A 70 -9.81 -3.38 -0.05
N SER A 71 -8.89 -3.89 0.75
CA SER A 71 -8.95 -5.16 1.47
C SER A 71 -8.66 -4.91 2.95
N GLU A 72 -8.96 -5.84 3.84
CA GLU A 72 -8.68 -5.64 5.28
C GLU A 72 -7.19 -5.39 5.55
N THR A 73 -6.31 -5.99 4.75
CA THR A 73 -4.85 -5.94 4.94
C THR A 73 -4.12 -4.98 4.01
N SER A 74 -4.82 -4.33 3.06
CA SER A 74 -4.19 -3.37 2.16
C SER A 74 -5.17 -2.45 1.48
N ALA A 75 -4.77 -1.19 1.28
CA ALA A 75 -5.44 -0.24 0.41
C ALA A 75 -4.47 0.20 -0.68
N SER A 76 -4.88 0.12 -1.95
CA SER A 76 -4.01 0.54 -3.05
C SER A 76 -4.76 1.34 -4.10
N VAL A 77 -4.05 2.27 -4.72
CA VAL A 77 -4.55 3.10 -5.82
C VAL A 77 -3.42 3.33 -6.80
N SER A 78 -3.75 3.27 -8.09
CA SER A 78 -2.84 3.60 -9.17
C SER A 78 -3.33 4.85 -9.90
N GLY A 79 -2.40 5.68 -10.33
CA GLY A 79 -2.65 6.96 -10.97
C GLY A 79 -2.17 8.13 -10.13
N GLY A 80 -2.06 9.28 -10.79
CA GLY A 80 -1.40 10.45 -10.22
C GLY A 80 0.12 10.42 -10.44
N SER A 81 0.75 11.58 -10.28
CA SER A 81 2.19 11.76 -10.47
C SER A 81 2.65 12.95 -9.63
N GLY A 82 3.90 12.94 -9.18
CA GLY A 82 4.47 14.01 -8.37
C GLY A 82 4.01 13.95 -6.90
N ALA A 83 3.98 15.12 -6.24
CA ALA A 83 3.59 15.22 -4.84
C ALA A 83 2.09 15.02 -4.65
N CYS A 84 1.74 14.07 -3.80
CA CYS A 84 0.37 13.67 -3.53
C CYS A 84 0.06 13.65 -2.02
N GLU A 85 -1.16 14.03 -1.66
CA GLU A 85 -1.73 13.86 -0.33
C GLU A 85 -2.68 12.65 -0.33
N LEU A 86 -2.32 11.63 0.43
CA LEU A 86 -3.15 10.45 0.70
C LEU A 86 -3.93 10.66 2.00
N LYS A 87 -5.24 10.41 1.98
CA LYS A 87 -6.11 10.32 3.15
C LYS A 87 -6.77 8.96 3.23
N GLY A 88 -6.69 8.34 4.40
CA GLY A 88 -7.28 7.04 4.69
C GLY A 88 -7.62 6.91 6.16
N ALA A 89 -8.12 5.74 6.54
CA ALA A 89 -8.31 5.40 7.95
C ALA A 89 -8.08 3.91 8.20
N LEU A 90 -7.69 3.60 9.43
CA LEU A 90 -7.44 2.26 9.92
C LEU A 90 -8.35 2.00 11.12
N CYS A 91 -8.75 0.76 11.36
CA CYS A 91 -9.49 0.37 12.55
C CYS A 91 -8.83 -0.79 13.29
N SER A 92 -9.03 -0.87 14.60
CA SER A 92 -8.59 -1.95 15.48
C SER A 92 -9.61 -2.11 16.61
N GLY A 93 -10.36 -3.21 16.60
CA GLY A 93 -11.57 -3.35 17.43
C GLY A 93 -12.57 -2.23 17.14
N ASP A 94 -13.06 -1.58 18.19
CA ASP A 94 -13.99 -0.45 18.11
C ASP A 94 -13.34 0.91 17.81
N LYS A 95 -12.02 0.97 17.67
CA LYS A 95 -11.28 2.22 17.41
C LYS A 95 -10.97 2.37 15.93
N CYS A 96 -11.27 3.53 15.37
CA CYS A 96 -10.90 3.89 14.00
C CYS A 96 -10.15 5.23 13.97
N GLU A 97 -9.00 5.26 13.30
CA GLU A 97 -8.12 6.42 13.22
C GLU A 97 -7.93 6.86 11.76
N PRO A 98 -8.37 8.08 11.40
CA PRO A 98 -8.01 8.66 10.12
C PRO A 98 -6.55 9.12 10.12
N PHE A 99 -5.92 9.10 8.95
CA PHE A 99 -4.57 9.61 8.74
C PHE A 99 -4.46 10.39 7.44
N SER A 100 -3.44 11.25 7.37
CA SER A 100 -3.01 11.93 6.15
C SER A 100 -1.51 11.70 5.96
N ALA A 101 -1.10 11.35 4.75
CA ALA A 101 0.29 11.09 4.41
C ALA A 101 0.64 11.78 3.09
N ASN A 102 1.79 12.46 3.06
CA ASN A 102 2.33 13.01 1.82
C ASN A 102 3.23 11.97 1.17
N VAL A 103 3.00 11.68 -0.10
CA VAL A 103 3.77 10.71 -0.88
C VAL A 103 4.17 11.32 -2.22
N SER A 104 5.29 10.87 -2.78
CA SER A 104 5.70 11.24 -4.14
C SER A 104 5.57 10.02 -5.05
N LEU A 105 4.88 10.20 -6.18
CA LEU A 105 4.62 9.18 -7.20
C LEU A 105 5.39 9.39 -8.50
#